data_AF-A0AB34KE70-F1
#
_entry.id   AF-A0AB34KE70-F1
#
_cell.length_a   1.000
_cell.length_b   1.000
_cell.length_c   1.000
_cell.angle_alpha   90.00
_cell.angle_beta   90.00
_cell.angle_gamma   90.00
#
_symmetry.space_group_name_H-M   'P 1'
#
loop_
_entity.id
_entity.type
_entity.pdbx_description
1 polymer ?
#
loop_
_entity_poly.entity_id
_entity_poly.type
_entity_poly.pdbx_seq_one_letter_code
_entity_poly.pdbx_strand_id
1 'polypeptide(L)'
;MSQPESPSTELRFSERPSRADTNNNCTATLAWLKINIAAIYSAGRTTASEDRAPTLTREAYLNLYSTVHDYCMATRDSRKSHPQPQLSGGDLYNGLEDAIKAHCSETRVYLLAPASGADIDGARHVIAEYLTHWRKLTHLAGLVTNLLRPLEADWIQRGISAKAADMYRIKDLHTVIWKQEILQVGVDSTEAATGSKIENAAKLLQHHGEIGSESDKALAERFVESIKNIGVGLGKGDEAR
;
A
#
# COMPACT_ATOMS: atom_id res chain seq x y z
N MET A 1 36.84 11.67 5.89
CA MET A 1 35.67 11.51 6.78
C MET A 1 34.69 10.59 6.07
N SER A 2 34.73 9.30 6.38
CA SER A 2 33.81 8.31 5.81
C SER A 2 32.49 8.38 6.56
N GLN A 3 31.38 8.61 5.85
CA GLN A 3 30.06 8.52 6.45
C GLN A 3 29.80 7.07 6.90
N PRO A 4 29.22 6.85 8.09
CA PRO A 4 28.73 5.53 8.46
C PRO A 4 27.53 5.19 7.57
N GLU A 5 27.69 4.19 6.70
CA GLU A 5 26.56 3.60 5.99
C GLU A 5 25.57 3.09 7.04
N SER A 6 24.38 3.69 7.08
CA SER A 6 23.30 3.20 7.93
C SER A 6 22.98 1.77 7.51
N PRO A 7 22.81 0.84 8.46
CA PRO A 7 22.55 -0.56 8.13
C PRO A 7 21.25 -0.62 7.32
N SER A 8 21.38 -0.94 6.03
CA SER A 8 20.23 -1.26 5.19
C SER A 8 19.57 -2.47 5.85
N THR A 9 18.35 -2.30 6.36
CA THR A 9 17.57 -3.40 6.91
C THR A 9 17.17 -4.31 5.75
N GLU A 10 18.06 -5.25 5.42
CA GLU A 10 17.80 -6.24 4.39
C GLU A 10 16.75 -7.21 4.91
N LEU A 11 15.61 -7.26 4.22
CA LEU A 11 14.59 -8.26 4.50
C LEU A 11 15.10 -9.63 4.04
N ARG A 12 15.15 -10.56 5.00
CA ARG A 12 15.37 -11.99 4.76
C ARG A 12 14.09 -12.74 5.10
N PHE A 13 13.73 -13.67 4.23
CA PHE A 13 12.55 -14.52 4.41
C PHE A 13 12.95 -15.87 4.95
N SER A 14 12.00 -16.56 5.59
CA SER A 14 12.17 -17.97 5.95
C SER A 14 12.35 -18.85 4.71
N GLU A 15 12.79 -20.10 4.91
CA GLU A 15 12.97 -21.05 3.80
C GLU A 15 11.72 -21.12 2.92
N ARG A 16 11.91 -21.01 1.60
CA ARG A 16 10.79 -21.00 0.66
C ARG A 16 10.20 -22.40 0.51
N PRO A 17 8.87 -22.54 0.40
CA PRO A 17 8.26 -23.80 -0.03
C PRO A 17 8.81 -24.23 -1.39
N SER A 18 9.13 -25.51 -1.55
CA SER A 18 9.48 -26.03 -2.88
C SER A 18 8.23 -26.11 -3.75
N ARG A 19 8.43 -26.29 -5.07
CA ARG A 19 7.31 -26.51 -5.99
C ARG A 19 6.54 -27.79 -5.65
N ALA A 20 7.23 -28.84 -5.19
CA ALA A 20 6.60 -30.08 -4.75
C ALA A 20 5.74 -29.83 -3.50
N ASP A 21 6.26 -29.09 -2.52
CA ASP A 21 5.51 -28.72 -1.31
C ASP A 21 4.29 -27.86 -1.66
N THR A 22 4.45 -26.94 -2.62
CA THR A 22 3.37 -26.08 -3.11
C THR A 22 2.25 -26.91 -3.73
N ASN A 23 2.59 -27.88 -4.59
CA ASN A 23 1.60 -28.75 -5.21
C ASN A 23 0.89 -29.65 -4.18
N ASN A 24 1.61 -30.11 -3.15
CA ASN A 24 1.06 -30.99 -2.12
C ASN A 24 0.25 -30.22 -1.05
N ASN A 25 0.61 -28.96 -0.78
CA ASN A 25 0.02 -28.13 0.26
C ASN A 25 0.05 -26.63 -0.12
N CYS A 26 -0.87 -26.24 -1.00
CA CYS A 26 -1.06 -24.85 -1.41
C CYS A 26 -1.41 -23.93 -0.23
N THR A 27 -2.09 -24.44 0.80
CA THR A 27 -2.48 -23.67 2.00
C THR A 27 -1.27 -23.18 2.78
N ALA A 28 -0.30 -24.06 3.02
CA ALA A 28 0.94 -23.68 3.70
C ALA A 28 1.75 -22.66 2.89
N THR A 29 1.77 -22.81 1.57
CA THR A 29 2.43 -21.87 0.67
C THR A 29 1.75 -20.50 0.69
N LEU A 30 0.42 -20.46 0.67
CA LEU A 30 -0.35 -19.22 0.81
C LEU A 30 -0.05 -18.52 2.14
N ALA A 31 -0.05 -19.26 3.25
CA ALA A 31 0.27 -18.69 4.56
C ALA A 31 1.69 -18.09 4.58
N TRP A 32 2.66 -18.79 4.00
CA TRP A 32 4.03 -18.29 3.82
C TRP A 32 4.05 -17.00 2.98
N LEU A 33 3.32 -16.95 1.86
CA LEU A 33 3.23 -15.75 1.02
C LEU A 33 2.63 -14.57 1.78
N LYS A 34 1.52 -14.77 2.51
CA LYS A 34 0.87 -13.72 3.29
C LYS A 34 1.80 -13.13 4.35
N ILE A 35 2.53 -13.98 5.08
CA ILE A 35 3.50 -13.55 6.10
C ILE A 35 4.59 -12.68 5.47
N ASN A 36 5.17 -13.12 4.36
CA ASN A 36 6.29 -12.40 3.74
C ASN A 36 5.85 -11.12 3.03
N ILE A 37 4.64 -11.08 2.45
CA ILE A 37 4.04 -9.84 1.93
C ILE A 37 3.81 -8.84 3.08
N ALA A 38 3.19 -9.27 4.20
CA ALA A 38 3.00 -8.42 5.36
C ALA A 38 4.33 -7.90 5.96
N ALA A 39 5.39 -8.71 5.92
CA ALA A 39 6.73 -8.30 6.33
C ALA A 39 7.31 -7.19 5.44
N ILE A 40 7.04 -7.21 4.13
CA ILE A 40 7.44 -6.13 3.21
C ILE A 40 6.78 -4.80 3.60
N TYR A 41 5.46 -4.79 3.83
CA TYR A 41 4.77 -3.57 4.29
C TYR A 41 5.25 -3.13 5.67
N SER A 42 5.60 -4.07 6.54
CA SER A 42 6.15 -3.77 7.87
C SER A 42 7.52 -3.11 7.79
N ALA A 43 8.43 -3.63 6.97
CA ALA A 43 9.74 -3.01 6.77
C ALA A 43 9.65 -1.65 6.08
N GLY A 44 8.77 -1.51 5.08
CA GLY A 44 8.59 -0.23 4.38
C GLY A 44 8.08 0.90 5.27
N ARG A 45 7.52 0.59 6.45
CA ARG A 45 7.20 1.60 7.47
C ARG A 45 8.45 2.10 8.18
N THR A 46 9.28 1.17 8.62
CA THR A 46 10.44 1.43 9.50
C THR A 46 11.67 1.94 8.75
N THR A 47 11.67 1.93 7.41
CA THR A 47 12.75 2.54 6.65
C THR A 47 12.85 4.03 6.96
N ALA A 48 14.04 4.44 7.40
CA ALA A 48 14.37 5.84 7.63
C ALA A 48 14.39 6.67 6.33
N SER A 49 14.52 6.02 5.17
CA SER A 49 14.43 6.67 3.86
C SER A 49 12.97 6.77 3.43
N GLU A 50 12.53 8.00 3.15
CA GLU A 50 11.21 8.31 2.59
C GLU A 50 11.11 8.00 1.09
N ASP A 51 12.25 7.85 0.42
CA ASP A 51 12.35 7.81 -1.05
C ASP A 51 12.58 6.42 -1.63
N ARG A 52 12.53 5.36 -0.81
CA ARG A 52 12.79 3.99 -1.27
C ARG A 52 11.91 2.97 -0.57
N ALA A 53 11.44 2.00 -1.36
CA ALA A 53 10.90 0.75 -0.84
C ALA A 53 11.98 0.02 -0.02
N PRO A 54 11.58 -0.88 0.90
CA PRO A 54 12.53 -1.74 1.59
C PRO A 54 13.36 -2.52 0.56
N THR A 55 14.66 -2.64 0.83
CA THR A 55 15.57 -3.34 -0.06
C THR A 55 15.46 -4.84 0.20
N LEU A 56 15.06 -5.58 -0.82
CA LEU A 56 15.12 -7.05 -0.81
C LEU A 56 16.46 -7.48 -1.39
N THR A 57 17.08 -8.48 -0.76
CA THR A 57 18.21 -9.16 -1.40
C THR A 57 17.73 -9.81 -2.70
N ARG A 58 18.63 -10.00 -3.68
CA ARG A 58 18.30 -10.69 -4.93
C ARG A 58 17.69 -12.07 -4.66
N GLU A 59 18.22 -12.77 -3.68
CA GLU A 59 17.71 -14.08 -3.25
C GLU A 59 16.28 -13.98 -2.69
N ALA A 60 16.02 -13.06 -1.76
CA ALA A 60 14.70 -12.85 -1.18
C ALA A 60 13.66 -12.50 -2.27
N TYR A 61 14.03 -11.63 -3.21
CA TYR A 61 13.19 -11.28 -4.35
C TYR A 61 12.86 -12.50 -5.23
N LEU A 62 13.89 -13.25 -5.63
CA LEU A 62 13.71 -14.42 -6.50
C LEU A 62 12.91 -15.53 -5.81
N ASN A 63 13.15 -15.76 -4.52
CA ASN A 63 12.41 -16.74 -3.73
C ASN A 63 10.92 -16.38 -3.68
N LEU A 64 10.59 -15.14 -3.33
CA LEU A 64 9.20 -14.69 -3.25
C LEU A 64 8.51 -14.73 -4.62
N TYR A 65 9.15 -14.19 -5.66
CA TYR A 65 8.61 -14.21 -7.03
C TYR A 65 8.37 -15.65 -7.52
N SER A 66 9.32 -16.56 -7.30
CA SER A 66 9.19 -17.96 -7.74
C SER A 66 8.09 -18.70 -6.97
N THR A 67 7.97 -18.47 -5.66
CA THR A 67 6.90 -19.06 -4.85
C THR A 67 5.52 -18.54 -5.28
N VAL A 68 5.40 -17.26 -5.62
CA VAL A 68 4.15 -16.70 -6.18
C VAL A 68 3.81 -17.38 -7.50
N HIS A 69 4.78 -17.53 -8.39
CA HIS A 69 4.60 -18.24 -9.66
C HIS A 69 4.15 -19.70 -9.44
N ASP A 70 4.86 -20.45 -8.60
CA ASP A 70 4.56 -21.84 -8.30
C ASP A 70 3.15 -21.99 -7.70
N TYR A 71 2.76 -21.09 -6.78
CA TYR A 71 1.42 -21.05 -6.20
C TYR A 71 0.34 -20.77 -7.25
N CYS A 72 0.56 -19.79 -8.13
CA CYS A 72 -0.39 -19.45 -9.20
C CYS A 72 -0.57 -20.63 -10.18
N MET A 73 0.52 -21.36 -10.48
CA MET A 73 0.46 -22.54 -11.33
C MET A 73 -0.29 -23.71 -10.66
N ALA A 74 0.03 -24.01 -9.40
CA ALA A 74 -0.61 -25.09 -8.65
C ALA A 74 -2.13 -24.87 -8.52
N THR A 75 -2.56 -23.65 -8.17
CA THR A 75 -3.97 -23.28 -8.04
C THR A 75 -4.69 -23.17 -9.39
N ARG A 76 -3.96 -22.92 -10.49
CA ARG A 76 -4.53 -22.98 -11.84
C ARG A 76 -4.92 -24.40 -12.23
N ASP A 77 -4.03 -25.36 -11.98
CA ASP A 77 -4.22 -26.75 -12.43
C ASP A 77 -5.14 -27.55 -11.49
N SER A 78 -5.21 -27.17 -10.21
CA SER A 78 -6.14 -27.71 -9.20
C SER A 78 -7.62 -27.58 -9.60
N ARG A 79 -7.97 -26.64 -10.49
CA ARG A 79 -9.33 -26.48 -11.04
C ARG A 79 -9.80 -27.68 -11.87
N LYS A 80 -8.91 -28.60 -12.24
CA LYS A 80 -9.23 -29.70 -13.17
C LYS A 80 -9.34 -31.09 -12.51
N SER A 81 -8.87 -31.34 -11.29
CA SER A 81 -8.75 -32.74 -10.84
C SER A 81 -8.62 -33.07 -9.34
N HIS A 82 -8.73 -32.15 -8.36
CA HIS A 82 -8.59 -32.52 -6.93
C HIS A 82 -9.63 -31.92 -5.96
N PRO A 83 -9.95 -32.63 -4.84
CA PRO A 83 -10.97 -32.24 -3.86
C PRO A 83 -10.43 -31.39 -2.69
N GLN A 84 -9.25 -30.78 -2.83
CA GLN A 84 -8.75 -29.79 -1.86
C GLN A 84 -9.68 -28.55 -1.88
N PRO A 85 -9.80 -27.80 -0.76
CA PRO A 85 -10.50 -26.52 -0.77
C PRO A 85 -10.01 -25.69 -1.95
N GLN A 86 -10.93 -25.12 -2.74
CA GLN A 86 -10.61 -24.36 -3.95
C GLN A 86 -9.87 -23.07 -3.62
N LEU A 87 -8.61 -23.19 -3.21
CA LEU A 87 -7.72 -22.05 -3.08
C LEU A 87 -7.49 -21.46 -4.46
N SER A 88 -7.61 -20.15 -4.55
CA SER A 88 -7.54 -19.41 -5.79
C SER A 88 -6.57 -18.23 -5.68
N GLY A 89 -6.25 -17.60 -6.81
CA GLY A 89 -5.53 -16.33 -6.80
C GLY A 89 -6.22 -15.25 -5.95
N GLY A 90 -7.53 -15.39 -5.68
CA GLY A 90 -8.27 -14.49 -4.81
C GLY A 90 -7.81 -14.53 -3.37
N ASP A 91 -7.39 -15.69 -2.85
CA ASP A 91 -6.93 -15.78 -1.47
C ASP A 91 -5.60 -15.02 -1.25
N LEU A 92 -4.74 -15.03 -2.27
CA LEU A 92 -3.50 -14.26 -2.28
C LEU A 92 -3.78 -12.77 -2.49
N TYR A 93 -4.74 -12.42 -3.36
CA TYR A 93 -5.17 -11.04 -3.57
C TYR A 93 -5.78 -10.43 -2.30
N ASN A 94 -6.66 -11.15 -1.60
CA ASN A 94 -7.23 -10.72 -0.32
C ASN A 94 -6.13 -10.56 0.74
N GLY A 95 -5.15 -11.47 0.77
CA GLY A 95 -4.00 -11.33 1.68
C GLY A 95 -3.14 -10.10 1.40
N LEU A 96 -3.04 -9.69 0.14
CA LEU A 96 -2.41 -8.43 -0.25
C LEU A 96 -3.25 -7.23 0.24
N GLU A 97 -4.56 -7.26 0.00
CA GLU A 97 -5.48 -6.21 0.46
C GLU A 97 -5.40 -6.01 1.98
N ASP A 98 -5.43 -7.11 2.76
CA ASP A 98 -5.26 -7.08 4.21
C ASP A 98 -3.95 -6.42 4.63
N ALA A 99 -2.85 -6.74 3.94
CA ALA A 99 -1.53 -6.16 4.23
C ALA A 99 -1.48 -4.66 3.94
N ILE A 100 -2.12 -4.20 2.86
CA ILE A 100 -2.20 -2.77 2.53
C ILE A 100 -3.09 -2.03 3.54
N LYS A 101 -4.24 -2.61 3.91
CA LYS A 101 -5.14 -2.03 4.93
C LYS A 101 -4.47 -1.93 6.29
N ALA A 102 -3.72 -2.96 6.70
CA ALA A 102 -2.94 -2.92 7.94
C ALA A 102 -1.92 -1.77 7.93
N HIS A 103 -1.18 -1.60 6.83
CA HIS A 103 -0.24 -0.49 6.65
C HIS A 103 -0.93 0.89 6.74
N CYS A 104 -2.11 1.03 6.13
CA CYS A 104 -2.88 2.27 6.20
C CYS A 104 -3.43 2.52 7.62
N SER A 105 -3.93 1.48 8.29
CA SER A 105 -4.47 1.62 9.64
C SER A 105 -3.43 2.09 10.64
N GLU A 106 -2.19 1.59 10.53
CA GLU A 106 -1.10 2.06 11.37
C GLU A 106 -0.67 3.50 10.99
N THR A 107 -0.65 3.84 9.70
CA THR A 107 -0.40 5.21 9.23
C THR A 107 -1.42 6.20 9.82
N ARG A 108 -2.71 5.82 9.91
CA ARG A 108 -3.73 6.66 10.57
C ARG A 108 -3.38 6.98 12.02
N VAL A 109 -2.82 6.03 12.77
CA VAL A 109 -2.47 6.26 14.18
C VAL A 109 -1.48 7.41 14.31
N TYR A 110 -0.50 7.51 13.41
CA TYR A 110 0.45 8.63 13.37
C TYR A 110 -0.25 9.95 13.01
N LEU A 111 -1.10 9.95 11.98
CA LEU A 111 -1.81 11.16 11.54
C LEU A 111 -2.80 11.68 12.58
N LEU A 112 -3.42 10.78 13.36
CA LEU A 112 -4.41 11.12 14.39
C LEU A 112 -3.79 11.50 15.75
N ALA A 113 -2.48 11.46 15.92
CA ALA A 113 -1.84 11.75 17.20
C ALA A 113 -2.29 13.12 17.79
N PRO A 114 -2.51 13.23 19.12
CA PRO A 114 -3.19 14.38 19.75
C PRO A 114 -2.51 15.74 19.58
N ALA A 115 -1.21 15.76 19.30
CA ALA A 115 -0.44 17.00 19.09
C ALA A 115 -0.48 17.51 17.64
N SER A 116 -1.03 16.73 16.70
CA SER A 116 -0.95 17.04 15.28
C SER A 116 -2.20 17.82 14.82
N GLY A 117 -2.03 18.94 14.12
CA GLY A 117 -3.06 19.60 13.30
C GLY A 117 -3.89 20.74 13.90
N ALA A 118 -3.71 21.11 15.17
CA ALA A 118 -4.50 22.21 15.78
C ALA A 118 -3.90 23.61 15.53
N ASP A 119 -2.59 23.69 15.32
CA ASP A 119 -1.83 24.89 14.98
C ASP A 119 -1.04 24.70 13.69
N ILE A 120 -0.27 25.71 13.29
CA ILE A 120 0.54 25.68 12.06
C ILE A 120 1.57 24.55 12.09
N ASP A 121 2.27 24.35 13.21
CA ASP A 121 3.31 23.33 13.32
C ASP A 121 2.71 21.92 13.29
N GLY A 122 1.57 21.73 13.94
CA GLY A 122 0.77 20.53 13.85
C GLY A 122 0.27 20.27 12.43
N ALA A 123 -0.18 21.30 11.70
CA ALA A 123 -0.62 21.15 10.32
C ALA A 123 0.53 20.80 9.38
N ARG A 124 1.72 21.42 9.55
CA ARG A 124 2.96 21.05 8.85
C ARG A 124 3.27 19.57 9.07
N HIS A 125 3.23 19.13 10.32
CA HIS A 125 3.50 17.75 10.68
C HIS A 125 2.51 16.78 10.03
N VAL A 126 1.19 17.04 10.11
CA VAL A 126 0.17 16.19 9.45
C VAL A 126 0.42 16.06 7.95
N ILE A 127 0.67 17.18 7.24
CA ILE A 127 0.86 17.15 5.79
C ILE A 127 2.21 16.52 5.41
N ALA A 128 3.27 16.76 6.18
CA ALA A 128 4.56 16.11 5.98
C ALA A 128 4.44 14.59 6.13
N GLU A 129 3.86 14.11 7.24
CA GLU A 129 3.64 12.68 7.49
C GLU A 129 2.77 12.04 6.40
N TYR A 130 1.69 12.72 6.00
CA TYR A 130 0.85 12.26 4.88
C TYR A 130 1.67 12.04 3.61
N LEU A 131 2.46 13.04 3.20
CA LEU A 131 3.26 12.97 1.97
C LEU A 131 4.33 11.89 2.05
N THR A 132 4.98 11.76 3.21
CA THR A 132 5.99 10.73 3.48
C THR A 132 5.39 9.33 3.36
N HIS A 133 4.27 9.08 4.03
CA HIS A 133 3.62 7.77 4.02
C HIS A 133 3.01 7.45 2.65
N TRP A 134 2.44 8.43 1.95
CA TRP A 134 1.97 8.24 0.58
C TRP A 134 3.11 7.83 -0.35
N ARG A 135 4.25 8.52 -0.29
CA ARG A 135 5.44 8.18 -1.10
C ARG A 135 5.93 6.77 -0.78
N LYS A 136 6.08 6.41 0.49
CA LYS A 136 6.45 5.04 0.92
C LYS A 136 5.50 3.99 0.33
N LEU A 137 4.19 4.25 0.37
CA LEU A 137 3.20 3.34 -0.21
C LEU A 137 3.35 3.21 -1.73
N THR A 138 3.61 4.29 -2.46
CA THR A 138 3.82 4.22 -3.92
C THR A 138 5.05 3.41 -4.31
N HIS A 139 6.13 3.48 -3.52
CA HIS A 139 7.31 2.64 -3.74
C HIS A 139 7.02 1.17 -3.42
N LEU A 140 6.32 0.90 -2.32
CA LEU A 140 5.85 -0.45 -1.98
C LEU A 140 4.96 -1.02 -3.09
N ALA A 141 4.04 -0.22 -3.63
CA ALA A 141 3.18 -0.61 -4.74
C ALA A 141 3.98 -1.05 -5.97
N GLY A 142 5.05 -0.32 -6.31
CA GLY A 142 5.95 -0.69 -7.40
C GLY A 142 6.68 -2.01 -7.18
N LEU A 143 7.24 -2.21 -5.98
CA LEU A 143 7.93 -3.46 -5.61
C LEU A 143 6.96 -4.66 -5.64
N VAL A 144 5.82 -4.52 -4.97
CA VAL A 144 4.83 -5.59 -4.83
C VAL A 144 4.18 -5.94 -6.16
N THR A 145 3.89 -4.95 -7.02
CA THR A 145 3.42 -5.20 -8.40
C THR A 145 4.40 -6.08 -9.18
N ASN A 146 5.71 -5.86 -9.02
CA ASN A 146 6.70 -6.68 -9.69
C ASN A 146 6.78 -8.10 -9.11
N LEU A 147 6.71 -8.25 -7.79
CA LEU A 147 6.73 -9.55 -7.11
C LEU A 147 5.50 -10.40 -7.45
N LEU A 148 4.33 -9.76 -7.51
CA LEU A 148 3.04 -10.40 -7.75
C LEU A 148 2.60 -10.36 -9.22
N ARG A 149 3.53 -10.07 -10.14
CA ARG A 149 3.26 -10.07 -11.58
C ARG A 149 2.61 -11.37 -12.08
N PRO A 150 2.99 -12.58 -11.62
CA PRO A 150 2.31 -13.81 -12.05
C PRO A 150 0.83 -13.83 -11.68
N LEU A 151 0.47 -13.30 -10.51
CA LEU A 151 -0.92 -13.17 -10.07
C LEU A 151 -1.68 -12.14 -10.93
N GLU A 152 -1.06 -10.98 -11.18
CA GLU A 152 -1.68 -9.91 -11.97
C GLU A 152 -1.96 -10.34 -13.42
N ALA A 153 -0.97 -10.95 -14.07
CA ALA A 153 -1.04 -11.33 -15.48
C ALA A 153 -2.12 -12.38 -15.77
N ASP A 154 -2.49 -13.20 -14.78
CA ASP A 154 -3.36 -14.35 -14.98
C ASP A 154 -4.70 -14.21 -14.24
N TRP A 155 -4.68 -14.15 -12.90
CA TRP A 155 -5.91 -14.16 -12.11
C TRP A 155 -6.61 -12.80 -12.12
N ILE A 156 -5.87 -11.72 -11.84
CA ILE A 156 -6.43 -10.36 -11.80
C ILE A 156 -6.88 -9.94 -13.20
N GLN A 157 -6.05 -10.11 -14.22
CA GLN A 157 -6.43 -9.72 -15.58
C GLN A 157 -7.70 -10.42 -16.06
N ARG A 158 -7.90 -11.71 -15.70
CA ARG A 158 -9.12 -12.44 -16.06
C ARG A 158 -10.36 -11.87 -15.39
N GLY A 159 -10.35 -11.62 -14.09
CA GLY A 159 -11.55 -11.08 -13.45
C GLY A 159 -11.83 -9.63 -13.86
N ILE A 160 -10.81 -8.81 -14.17
CA ILE A 160 -11.03 -7.47 -14.76
C ILE A 160 -11.74 -7.62 -16.10
N SER A 161 -11.26 -8.55 -16.95
CA SER A 161 -11.88 -8.84 -18.24
C SER A 161 -13.31 -9.38 -18.10
N ALA A 162 -13.59 -10.10 -17.01
CA ALA A 162 -14.92 -10.59 -16.65
C ALA A 162 -15.80 -9.55 -15.94
N LYS A 163 -15.33 -8.30 -15.77
CA LYS A 163 -16.02 -7.22 -15.05
C LYS A 163 -16.42 -7.61 -13.62
N ALA A 164 -15.57 -8.39 -12.93
CA ALA A 164 -15.74 -8.63 -11.52
C ALA A 164 -15.71 -7.30 -10.76
N ALA A 165 -16.69 -7.09 -9.87
CA ALA A 165 -16.71 -5.92 -9.00
C ALA A 165 -15.46 -5.90 -8.10
N ASP A 166 -15.01 -4.70 -7.76
CA ASP A 166 -13.96 -4.45 -6.77
C ASP A 166 -12.60 -5.11 -7.03
N MET A 167 -12.31 -5.44 -8.29
CA MET A 167 -11.01 -5.98 -8.66
C MET A 167 -10.17 -4.98 -9.43
N TYR A 168 -8.99 -4.71 -8.89
CA TYR A 168 -8.07 -3.69 -9.36
C TYR A 168 -6.72 -4.32 -9.70
N ARG A 169 -5.97 -3.69 -10.60
CA ARG A 169 -4.55 -4.03 -10.75
C ARG A 169 -3.83 -3.73 -9.44
N ILE A 170 -2.71 -4.39 -9.19
CA ILE A 170 -2.03 -4.32 -7.89
C ILE A 170 -1.66 -2.89 -7.53
N LYS A 171 -1.13 -2.13 -8.48
CA LYS A 171 -0.81 -0.71 -8.29
C LYS A 171 -2.06 0.14 -7.97
N ASP A 172 -3.17 -0.13 -8.66
CA ASP A 172 -4.41 0.63 -8.50
C ASP A 172 -5.09 0.30 -7.16
N LEU A 173 -5.03 -0.96 -6.72
CA LEU A 173 -5.51 -1.42 -5.43
C LEU A 173 -4.91 -0.60 -4.27
N HIS A 174 -3.61 -0.30 -4.31
CA HIS A 174 -2.96 0.54 -3.29
C HIS A 174 -3.57 1.94 -3.23
N THR A 175 -3.87 2.50 -4.39
CA THR A 175 -4.47 3.84 -4.49
C THR A 175 -5.90 3.84 -3.98
N VAL A 176 -6.69 2.82 -4.33
CA VAL A 176 -8.07 2.64 -3.84
C VAL A 176 -8.10 2.50 -2.33
N ILE A 177 -7.25 1.62 -1.76
CA ILE A 177 -7.20 1.43 -0.31
C ILE A 177 -6.71 2.69 0.39
N TRP A 178 -5.73 3.43 -0.16
CA TRP A 178 -5.30 4.70 0.42
C TRP A 178 -6.44 5.73 0.47
N LYS A 179 -7.25 5.83 -0.60
CA LYS A 179 -8.42 6.71 -0.64
C LYS A 179 -9.44 6.34 0.46
N GLN A 180 -9.72 5.05 0.61
CA GLN A 180 -10.71 4.56 1.56
C GLN A 180 -10.21 4.65 3.02
N GLU A 181 -8.97 4.26 3.28
CA GLU A 181 -8.47 4.11 4.65
C GLU A 181 -7.88 5.41 5.20
N ILE A 182 -7.16 6.21 4.39
CA ILE A 182 -6.47 7.43 4.85
C ILE A 182 -7.29 8.68 4.56
N LEU A 183 -7.73 8.84 3.32
CA LEU A 183 -8.53 10.00 2.92
C LEU A 183 -10.01 9.84 3.29
N GLN A 184 -10.43 8.61 3.64
CA GLN A 184 -11.81 8.28 4.01
C GLN A 184 -12.83 8.73 2.96
N VAL A 185 -12.45 8.64 1.68
CA VAL A 185 -13.33 8.94 0.55
C VAL A 185 -14.43 7.89 0.47
N GLY A 186 -15.68 8.32 0.49
CA GLY A 186 -16.86 7.45 0.49
C GLY A 186 -17.28 6.94 1.87
N VAL A 187 -16.63 7.41 2.95
CA VAL A 187 -17.09 7.23 4.33
C VAL A 187 -17.95 8.42 4.72
N ASP A 188 -19.01 8.19 5.49
CA ASP A 188 -19.86 9.27 6.01
C ASP A 188 -19.02 10.29 6.79
N SER A 189 -19.24 11.57 6.53
CA SER A 189 -18.36 12.67 7.01
C SER A 189 -18.25 12.74 8.54
N THR A 190 -19.20 12.18 9.28
CA THR A 190 -19.19 12.10 10.75
C THR A 190 -18.16 11.11 11.30
N GLU A 191 -17.68 10.16 10.48
CA GLU A 191 -16.70 9.14 10.86
C GLU A 191 -15.32 9.37 10.19
N ALA A 192 -15.25 10.32 9.25
CA ALA A 192 -14.07 10.65 8.46
C ALA A 192 -13.02 11.50 9.24
N ALA A 193 -12.63 11.05 10.44
CA ALA A 193 -11.74 11.79 11.34
C ALA A 193 -10.34 12.06 10.74
N THR A 194 -9.72 11.08 10.08
CA THR A 194 -8.39 11.24 9.46
C THR A 194 -8.47 12.13 8.22
N GLY A 195 -9.44 11.87 7.33
CA GLY A 195 -9.64 12.67 6.11
C GLY A 195 -9.88 14.16 6.43
N SER A 196 -10.79 14.43 7.37
CA SER A 196 -11.09 15.79 7.82
C SER A 196 -9.87 16.49 8.45
N LYS A 197 -9.07 15.77 9.23
CA LYS A 197 -7.86 16.32 9.86
C LYS A 197 -6.81 16.73 8.82
N ILE A 198 -6.58 15.88 7.81
CA ILE A 198 -5.66 16.19 6.70
C ILE A 198 -6.18 17.39 5.91
N GLU A 199 -7.47 17.42 5.58
CA GLU A 199 -8.06 18.52 4.82
C GLU A 199 -7.96 19.86 5.58
N ASN A 200 -8.27 19.86 6.88
CA ASN A 200 -8.17 21.06 7.72
C ASN A 200 -6.71 21.53 7.85
N ALA A 201 -5.76 20.61 8.01
CA ALA A 201 -4.33 20.94 8.03
C ALA A 201 -3.88 21.58 6.70
N ALA A 202 -4.31 21.02 5.56
CA ALA A 202 -3.98 21.57 4.25
C ALA A 202 -4.54 22.98 4.04
N LYS A 203 -5.81 23.21 4.41
CA LYS A 203 -6.45 24.55 4.34
C LYS A 203 -5.72 25.57 5.23
N LEU A 204 -5.33 25.15 6.43
CA LEU A 204 -4.61 26.01 7.36
C LEU A 204 -3.24 26.42 6.81
N LEU A 205 -2.48 25.47 6.24
CA LEU A 205 -1.19 25.77 5.61
C LEU A 205 -1.34 26.66 4.37
N GLN A 206 -2.37 26.44 3.56
CA GLN A 206 -2.63 27.27 2.39
C GLN A 206 -2.88 28.74 2.80
N HIS A 207 -3.76 28.96 3.78
CA HIS A 207 -4.05 30.30 4.29
C HIS A 207 -2.81 30.95 4.92
N HIS A 208 -2.01 30.20 5.68
CA HIS A 208 -0.77 30.73 6.25
C HIS A 208 0.30 31.03 5.19
N GLY A 209 0.37 30.21 4.14
CA GLY A 209 1.24 30.43 2.99
C GLY A 209 0.92 31.70 2.22
N GLU A 210 -0.37 32.03 2.07
CA GLU A 210 -0.84 33.28 1.46
C GLU A 210 -0.44 34.53 2.26
N ILE A 211 -0.28 34.39 3.58
CA ILE A 211 0.10 35.49 4.49
C ILE A 211 1.62 35.75 4.48
N GLY A 212 2.44 34.85 3.92
CA GLY A 212 3.86 35.12 3.65
C GLY A 212 4.84 33.96 3.93
N SER A 213 4.37 32.75 4.23
CA SER A 213 5.24 31.59 4.44
C SER A 213 5.35 30.73 3.18
N GLU A 214 6.37 31.01 2.35
CA GLU A 214 6.60 30.28 1.09
C GLU A 214 6.79 28.76 1.30
N SER A 215 7.40 28.36 2.43
CA SER A 215 7.57 26.94 2.77
C SER A 215 6.23 26.23 3.00
N ASP A 216 5.26 26.91 3.64
CA ASP A 216 3.95 26.31 3.92
C ASP A 216 3.10 26.21 2.66
N LYS A 217 3.20 27.25 1.82
CA LYS A 217 2.61 27.24 0.49
C LYS A 217 3.14 26.08 -0.35
N ALA A 218 4.45 25.90 -0.43
CA ALA A 218 5.05 24.79 -1.17
C ALA A 218 4.63 23.41 -0.62
N LEU A 219 4.48 23.28 0.69
CA LEU A 219 4.01 22.04 1.32
C LEU A 219 2.54 21.74 0.98
N ALA A 220 1.67 22.77 1.03
CA ALA A 220 0.27 22.66 0.63
C ALA A 220 0.11 22.34 -0.86
N GLU A 221 0.92 22.95 -1.74
CA GLU A 221 0.92 22.67 -3.18
C GLU A 221 1.33 21.22 -3.48
N ARG A 222 2.37 20.70 -2.81
CA ARG A 222 2.76 19.28 -2.91
C ARG A 222 1.64 18.35 -2.47
N PHE A 223 0.92 18.70 -1.42
CA PHE A 223 -0.26 17.96 -0.99
C PHE A 223 -1.36 17.96 -2.07
N VAL A 224 -1.74 19.14 -2.58
CA VAL A 224 -2.74 19.26 -3.65
C VAL A 224 -2.36 18.43 -4.88
N GLU A 225 -1.09 18.46 -5.28
CA GLU A 225 -0.59 17.67 -6.40
C GLU A 225 -0.68 16.16 -6.11
N SER A 226 -0.37 15.72 -4.89
CA SER A 226 -0.54 14.31 -4.52
C SER A 226 -2.00 13.85 -4.59
N ILE A 227 -2.94 14.68 -4.14
CA ILE A 227 -4.38 14.41 -4.18
C ILE A 227 -4.90 14.33 -5.63
N LYS A 228 -4.43 15.22 -6.50
CA LYS A 228 -4.71 15.16 -7.95
C LYS A 228 -4.20 13.87 -8.58
N ASN A 229 -2.96 13.47 -8.27
CA ASN A 229 -2.36 12.23 -8.78
C ASN A 229 -3.08 10.97 -8.28
N ILE A 230 -3.66 11.03 -7.09
CA ILE A 230 -4.53 9.99 -6.55
C ILE A 230 -5.88 9.98 -7.28
N GLY A 231 -6.28 11.06 -7.93
CA GLY A 231 -7.59 11.20 -8.59
C GLY A 231 -8.71 11.42 -7.57
N VAL A 232 -8.45 12.24 -6.55
CA VAL A 232 -9.47 12.77 -5.64
C VAL A 232 -9.55 14.27 -5.89
N GLY A 233 -10.75 14.80 -6.10
CA GLY A 233 -10.96 16.25 -6.19
C GLY A 233 -11.06 16.83 -4.78
N LEU A 234 -10.24 17.82 -4.44
CA LEU A 234 -10.46 18.65 -3.24
C LEU A 234 -11.63 19.59 -3.52
N GLY A 235 -12.86 19.09 -3.38
CA GLY A 235 -14.11 19.84 -3.25
C GLY A 235 -14.52 20.76 -4.42
N LYS A 236 -15.41 20.27 -5.28
CA LYS A 236 -16.79 20.80 -5.41
C LYS A 236 -17.71 19.58 -5.56
N GLY A 237 -18.92 19.69 -5.04
CA GLY A 237 -19.81 18.58 -4.68
C GLY A 237 -20.17 17.62 -5.81
N ASP A 238 -20.81 16.52 -5.38
CA ASP A 238 -21.65 15.62 -6.17
C ASP A 238 -21.77 16.00 -7.64
N GLU A 239 -21.10 15.26 -8.51
CA GLU A 239 -21.74 14.81 -9.74
C GLU A 239 -21.42 13.34 -9.94
N ALA A 240 -22.43 12.54 -9.62
CA ALA A 240 -22.57 11.16 -10.04
C ALA A 240 -22.35 11.01 -11.55
N ARG A 241 -21.60 9.98 -11.94
CA ARG A 241 -21.97 9.02 -13.00
C ARG A 241 -20.98 7.86 -13.09
#